data_AF-A0A3M7SFL0-F1
#
_entry.id   AF-A0A3M7SFL0-F1
#
_cell.length_a   1.000
_cell.length_b   1.000
_cell.length_c   1.000
_cell.angle_alpha   90.00
_cell.angle_beta   90.00
_cell.angle_gamma   90.00
#
_symmetry.space_group_name_H-M   'P 1'
#
loop_
_entity.id
_entity.type
_entity.pdbx_description
1 polymer ?
#
loop_
_entity_poly.entity_id
_entity_poly.type
_entity_poly.pdbx_seq_one_letter_code
_entity_poly.pdbx_strand_id
1 'polypeptide(L)'
;MLGSQSTCKIVSQFDRKAFLGAFSYICILGPQTLGVAFQYSRQIANFKLTPQLKFFLSEKNILARRIITLKEPSSKNSILIALSFRVSNVKQLQVTARLIYCVNTIYWVIKLMEFLLINKYVGPLIIIASRMLIDLLNFIIILVILLMCFGLSRQAIKYPNEEFRWELVKGIFLEPYFMLYGEVYADTIDPICDMENSPNSPECQPGHWITPITMTIFMIVACLLFLSILIASFNNTFVRISRQSALFWKCQRYHFVTSYEAKPIFGPPFTLIILILRIIKYSIRLCSGKKIKFDRKLKSFLSEDMIQRLHDFEENCVYEYSCDSEQSIKNQMEEKINYTKNQLCCYEVTGKKLILKKTVDATIYYTILHIIKSERNYKIYKF
;
A
#
# COMPACT_ATOMS: atom_id res chain seq x y z
N MET A 1 -12.08 -32.98 -5.76
CA MET A 1 -11.38 -32.27 -4.66
C MET A 1 -11.52 -30.74 -4.67
N LEU A 2 -11.96 -30.09 -5.76
CA LEU A 2 -12.17 -28.64 -5.85
C LEU A 2 -13.30 -28.07 -4.95
N GLY A 3 -14.28 -28.90 -4.55
CA GLY A 3 -15.42 -28.48 -3.72
C GLY A 3 -15.12 -28.26 -2.22
N SER A 4 -14.03 -28.83 -1.67
CA SER A 4 -13.71 -28.64 -0.23
C SER A 4 -12.91 -27.36 0.06
N GLN A 5 -12.22 -26.80 -0.94
CA GLN A 5 -11.46 -25.55 -0.77
C GLN A 5 -12.34 -24.29 -0.86
N SER A 6 -13.42 -24.34 -1.66
CA SER A 6 -14.40 -23.25 -1.76
C SER A 6 -15.25 -23.12 -0.49
N THR A 7 -15.73 -24.25 0.04
CA THR A 7 -16.52 -24.32 1.29
C THR A 7 -15.72 -23.84 2.52
N CYS A 8 -14.44 -24.24 2.64
CA CYS A 8 -13.58 -23.83 3.75
C CYS A 8 -13.29 -22.31 3.76
N LYS A 9 -13.19 -21.67 2.58
CA LYS A 9 -13.07 -20.20 2.46
C LYS A 9 -14.33 -19.49 2.92
N ILE A 10 -15.51 -19.98 2.54
CA ILE A 10 -16.81 -19.40 2.88
C ILE A 10 -17.09 -19.50 4.39
N VAL A 11 -16.76 -20.64 5.02
CA VAL A 11 -16.95 -20.83 6.47
C VAL A 11 -16.06 -19.88 7.28
N SER A 12 -14.78 -19.73 6.92
CA SER A 12 -13.90 -18.78 7.63
C SER A 12 -14.26 -17.30 7.42
N GLN A 13 -14.88 -16.97 6.28
CA GLN A 13 -15.43 -15.64 5.99
C GLN A 13 -16.65 -15.36 6.85
N PHE A 14 -17.57 -16.32 6.91
CA PHE A 14 -18.81 -16.21 7.67
C PHE A 14 -18.52 -16.05 9.16
N ASP A 15 -17.59 -16.85 9.71
CA ASP A 15 -17.18 -16.75 11.12
C ASP A 15 -16.59 -15.38 11.48
N ARG A 16 -15.84 -14.74 10.57
CA ARG A 16 -15.23 -13.42 10.83
C ARG A 16 -16.19 -12.26 10.63
N LYS A 17 -17.10 -12.36 9.67
CA LYS A 17 -18.17 -11.36 9.46
C LYS A 17 -19.20 -11.44 10.59
N ALA A 18 -19.55 -12.65 11.03
CA ALA A 18 -20.38 -12.87 12.21
C ALA A 18 -19.69 -12.37 13.48
N PHE A 19 -18.37 -12.56 13.60
CA PHE A 19 -17.58 -11.94 14.68
C PHE A 19 -17.71 -10.42 14.62
N LEU A 20 -17.33 -9.73 13.54
CA LEU A 20 -17.41 -8.27 13.49
C LEU A 20 -18.83 -7.73 13.69
N GLY A 21 -19.85 -8.37 13.12
CA GLY A 21 -21.25 -7.98 13.29
C GLY A 21 -21.70 -8.12 14.74
N ALA A 22 -21.29 -9.19 15.44
CA ALA A 22 -21.55 -9.33 16.86
C ALA A 22 -20.69 -8.39 17.72
N PHE A 23 -19.49 -7.98 17.27
CA PHE A 23 -18.64 -7.00 17.97
C PHE A 23 -19.23 -5.59 17.92
N SER A 24 -19.65 -5.15 16.73
CA SER A 24 -20.28 -3.85 16.53
C SER A 24 -21.62 -3.79 17.27
N TYR A 25 -22.39 -4.88 17.25
CA TYR A 25 -23.63 -5.01 18.01
C TYR A 25 -23.41 -4.83 19.53
N ILE A 26 -22.37 -5.45 20.10
CA ILE A 26 -22.01 -5.29 21.54
C ILE A 26 -21.55 -3.87 21.87
N CYS A 27 -20.85 -3.20 20.96
CA CYS A 27 -20.36 -1.83 21.17
C CYS A 27 -21.50 -0.79 21.09
N ILE A 28 -22.47 -0.98 20.19
CA ILE A 28 -23.53 0.00 19.89
C ILE A 28 -24.71 -0.11 20.85
N LEU A 29 -25.21 -1.33 21.14
CA LEU A 29 -26.46 -1.48 21.90
C LEU A 29 -26.30 -1.45 23.41
N GLY A 30 -25.07 -1.37 23.91
CA GLY A 30 -24.81 -1.43 25.34
C GLY A 30 -25.08 -2.82 25.91
N PRO A 31 -24.28 -3.30 26.87
CA PRO A 31 -24.38 -4.68 27.28
C PRO A 31 -25.34 -4.85 28.44
N GLN A 32 -26.62 -5.08 28.16
CA GLN A 32 -27.53 -5.62 29.17
C GLN A 32 -27.45 -7.15 29.28
N THR A 33 -26.80 -7.84 28.33
CA THR A 33 -26.72 -9.31 28.31
C THR A 33 -25.30 -9.83 28.56
N LEU A 34 -25.04 -10.28 29.79
CA LEU A 34 -23.79 -10.93 30.20
C LEU A 34 -23.43 -12.15 29.32
N GLY A 35 -24.45 -12.84 28.79
CA GLY A 35 -24.31 -14.06 27.99
C GLY A 35 -23.57 -13.85 26.66
N VAL A 36 -23.86 -12.75 25.95
CA VAL A 36 -23.23 -12.46 24.64
C VAL A 36 -21.75 -12.13 24.82
N ALA A 37 -21.39 -11.41 25.88
CA ALA A 37 -20.00 -11.09 26.22
C ALA A 37 -19.18 -12.34 26.62
N PHE A 38 -19.80 -13.29 27.33
CA PHE A 38 -19.15 -14.55 27.71
C PHE A 38 -18.90 -15.44 26.49
N GLN A 39 -19.89 -15.55 25.58
CA GLN A 39 -19.76 -16.25 24.31
C GLN A 39 -18.64 -15.63 23.44
N TYR A 40 -18.50 -14.31 23.51
CA TYR A 40 -17.42 -13.54 22.88
C TYR A 40 -16.04 -13.87 23.47
N SER A 41 -15.91 -13.84 24.79
CA SER A 41 -14.64 -14.15 25.49
C SER A 41 -14.15 -15.57 25.18
N ARG A 42 -15.08 -16.53 25.02
CA ARG A 42 -14.80 -17.91 24.63
C ARG A 42 -14.29 -18.01 23.18
N GLN A 43 -14.87 -17.25 22.25
CA GLN A 43 -14.37 -17.18 20.87
C GLN A 43 -12.97 -16.55 20.78
N ILE A 44 -12.69 -15.52 21.58
CA ILE A 44 -11.37 -14.85 21.62
C ILE A 44 -10.31 -15.74 22.28
N ALA A 45 -10.64 -16.43 23.37
CA ALA A 45 -9.76 -17.41 24.03
C ALA A 45 -9.41 -18.56 23.07
N ASN A 46 -10.38 -19.06 22.29
CA ASN A 46 -10.16 -20.08 21.27
C ASN A 46 -9.24 -19.58 20.13
N PHE A 47 -9.31 -18.29 19.78
CA PHE A 47 -8.40 -17.65 18.83
C PHE A 47 -6.98 -17.43 19.39
N LYS A 48 -6.81 -17.42 20.73
CA LYS A 48 -5.52 -17.34 21.43
C LYS A 48 -4.83 -18.70 21.55
N LEU A 49 -5.59 -19.79 21.52
CA LEU A 49 -5.06 -21.17 21.53
C LEU A 49 -4.49 -21.62 20.17
N THR A 50 -5.03 -21.10 19.06
CA THR A 50 -4.55 -21.41 17.70
C THR A 50 -3.08 -20.99 17.40
N PRO A 51 -2.55 -19.84 17.87
CA PRO A 51 -1.16 -19.45 17.64
C PRO A 51 -0.13 -20.18 18.53
N GLN A 52 -0.50 -20.62 19.74
CA GLN A 52 0.40 -21.37 20.63
C GLN A 52 0.82 -22.72 20.00
N LEU A 53 -0.07 -23.36 19.24
CA LEU A 53 0.25 -24.59 18.52
C LEU A 53 1.21 -24.39 17.33
N LYS A 54 1.24 -23.18 16.74
CA LYS A 54 2.21 -22.82 15.69
C LYS A 54 3.64 -22.72 16.25
N PHE A 55 3.77 -22.44 17.55
CA PHE A 55 5.05 -22.35 18.26
C PHE A 55 5.72 -23.73 18.38
N PHE A 56 4.94 -24.79 18.60
CA PHE A 56 5.44 -26.16 18.68
C PHE A 56 5.71 -26.83 17.31
N LEU A 57 5.23 -26.26 16.20
CA LEU A 57 5.24 -26.92 14.87
C LEU A 57 6.11 -26.23 13.80
N SER A 58 6.88 -25.21 14.15
CA SER A 58 7.62 -24.42 13.15
C SER A 58 9.05 -24.13 13.58
N GLU A 59 9.95 -25.09 13.36
CA GLU A 59 11.36 -24.78 13.20
C GLU A 59 11.60 -24.00 11.90
N LYS A 60 12.49 -23.00 11.97
CA LYS A 60 13.05 -22.16 10.90
C LYS A 60 12.23 -20.91 10.49
N ASN A 61 12.48 -19.80 11.20
CA ASN A 61 12.95 -18.50 10.67
C ASN A 61 12.67 -17.37 11.70
N ILE A 62 13.73 -16.88 12.35
CA ILE A 62 13.67 -16.34 13.73
C ILE A 62 13.57 -14.81 13.86
N LEU A 63 13.69 -13.99 12.81
CA LEU A 63 13.76 -12.53 13.01
C LEU A 63 12.66 -11.71 12.32
N ALA A 64 12.44 -11.85 11.01
CA ALA A 64 11.46 -11.02 10.30
C ALA A 64 9.99 -11.27 10.70
N ARG A 65 9.65 -12.47 11.19
CA ARG A 65 8.31 -12.79 11.70
C ARG A 65 8.04 -12.22 13.09
N ARG A 66 9.07 -11.95 13.92
CA ARG A 66 8.91 -11.49 15.31
C ARG A 66 8.23 -10.13 15.40
N ILE A 67 8.54 -9.18 14.50
CA ILE A 67 7.97 -7.83 14.56
C ILE A 67 6.47 -7.82 14.23
N ILE A 68 6.03 -8.63 13.27
CA ILE A 68 4.61 -8.73 12.89
C ILE A 68 3.82 -9.59 13.90
N THR A 69 4.43 -10.64 14.47
CA THR A 69 3.80 -11.44 15.54
C THR A 69 3.79 -10.76 16.90
N LEU A 70 4.61 -9.73 17.16
CA LEU A 70 4.56 -8.92 18.38
C LEU A 70 3.39 -7.91 18.40
N LYS A 71 2.78 -7.59 17.26
CA LYS A 71 1.62 -6.67 17.20
C LYS A 71 0.27 -7.37 17.48
N GLU A 72 0.15 -8.67 17.20
CA GLU A 72 -1.05 -9.47 17.51
C GLU A 72 -1.31 -9.79 18.99
N PRO A 73 -0.33 -9.93 19.92
CA PRO A 73 -0.60 -10.15 21.33
C PRO A 73 -1.15 -8.89 22.02
N SER A 74 -0.78 -7.69 21.57
CA SER A 74 -1.22 -6.44 22.21
C SER A 74 -2.75 -6.23 22.12
N SER A 75 -3.35 -6.43 20.94
CA SER A 75 -4.81 -6.30 20.78
C SER A 75 -5.62 -7.43 21.41
N LYS A 76 -5.07 -8.66 21.45
CA LYS A 76 -5.73 -9.77 22.17
C LYS A 76 -5.66 -9.58 23.69
N ASN A 77 -4.56 -9.04 24.18
CA ASN A 77 -4.38 -8.73 25.60
C ASN A 77 -5.23 -7.52 26.02
N SER A 78 -5.41 -6.51 25.16
CA SER A 78 -6.30 -5.37 25.45
C SER A 78 -7.76 -5.79 25.61
N ILE A 79 -8.22 -6.81 24.86
CA ILE A 79 -9.57 -7.38 25.04
C ILE A 79 -9.70 -8.10 26.38
N LEU A 80 -8.68 -8.85 26.80
CA LEU A 80 -8.66 -9.50 28.12
C LEU A 80 -8.66 -8.48 29.26
N ILE A 81 -7.92 -7.38 29.11
CA ILE A 81 -7.91 -6.26 30.07
C ILE A 81 -9.29 -5.60 30.11
N ALA A 82 -9.91 -5.32 28.96
CA ALA A 82 -11.26 -4.75 28.87
C ALA A 82 -12.35 -5.68 29.43
N LEU A 83 -12.17 -7.01 29.33
CA LEU A 83 -13.05 -8.00 29.95
C LEU A 83 -12.88 -7.99 31.48
N SER A 84 -11.64 -7.91 31.96
CA SER A 84 -11.32 -7.87 33.39
C SER A 84 -11.86 -6.61 34.07
N PHE A 85 -11.72 -5.45 33.42
CA PHE A 85 -12.27 -4.17 33.89
C PHE A 85 -13.80 -4.13 33.88
N ARG A 86 -14.43 -5.00 33.10
CA ARG A 86 -15.89 -5.10 33.04
C ARG A 86 -16.48 -6.06 34.07
N VAL A 87 -15.72 -7.08 34.48
CA VAL A 87 -16.07 -7.94 35.62
C VAL A 87 -15.96 -7.17 36.95
N SER A 88 -15.14 -6.11 36.99
CA SER A 88 -15.10 -5.20 38.14
C SER A 88 -16.42 -4.43 38.32
N ASN A 89 -16.89 -4.35 39.56
CA ASN A 89 -18.12 -3.66 39.96
C ASN A 89 -18.01 -2.12 40.02
N VAL A 90 -16.90 -1.54 39.55
CA VAL A 90 -16.63 -0.11 39.64
C VAL A 90 -17.08 0.61 38.36
N LYS A 91 -17.97 1.60 38.48
CA LYS A 91 -18.54 2.36 37.35
C LYS A 91 -17.48 3.01 36.46
N GLN A 92 -16.42 3.57 37.03
CA GLN A 92 -15.32 4.20 36.26
C GLN A 92 -14.59 3.18 35.36
N LEU A 93 -14.29 1.99 35.88
CA LEU A 93 -13.65 0.92 35.09
C LEU A 93 -14.54 0.44 33.93
N GLN A 94 -15.86 0.47 34.09
CA GLN A 94 -16.79 0.10 33.02
C GLN A 94 -16.80 1.11 31.86
N VAL A 95 -16.67 2.41 32.15
CA VAL A 95 -16.54 3.46 31.12
C VAL A 95 -15.24 3.30 30.36
N THR A 96 -14.12 3.10 31.07
CA THR A 96 -12.82 2.84 30.46
C THR A 96 -12.83 1.57 29.60
N ALA A 97 -13.47 0.49 30.07
CA ALA A 97 -13.63 -0.74 29.28
C ALA A 97 -14.40 -0.49 27.98
N ARG A 98 -15.45 0.33 28.00
CA ARG A 98 -16.20 0.71 26.79
C ARG A 98 -15.32 1.44 25.78
N LEU A 99 -14.50 2.40 26.23
CA LEU A 99 -13.57 3.12 25.36
C LEU A 99 -12.54 2.17 24.72
N ILE A 100 -11.99 1.24 25.49
CA ILE A 100 -11.04 0.24 24.97
C ILE A 100 -11.71 -0.64 23.90
N TYR A 101 -12.96 -1.06 24.09
CA TYR A 101 -13.69 -1.82 23.06
C TYR A 101 -13.88 -1.00 21.78
N CYS A 102 -14.29 0.26 21.87
CA CYS A 102 -14.48 1.13 20.70
C CYS A 102 -13.20 1.29 19.88
N VAL A 103 -12.06 1.58 20.54
CA VAL A 103 -10.76 1.68 19.87
C VAL A 103 -10.36 0.35 19.24
N ASN A 104 -10.62 -0.75 19.94
CA ASN A 104 -10.31 -2.08 19.43
C ASN A 104 -11.19 -2.47 18.23
N THR A 105 -12.40 -1.92 18.08
CA THR A 105 -13.25 -2.11 16.88
C THR A 105 -12.53 -1.65 15.63
N ILE A 106 -11.88 -0.49 15.70
CA ILE A 106 -11.12 0.06 14.58
C ILE A 106 -10.00 -0.90 14.16
N TYR A 107 -9.26 -1.47 15.13
CA TYR A 107 -8.25 -2.48 14.85
C TYR A 107 -8.82 -3.72 14.15
N TRP A 108 -9.96 -4.25 14.61
CA TRP A 108 -10.59 -5.41 13.99
C TRP A 108 -11.10 -5.12 12.57
N VAL A 109 -11.58 -3.90 12.32
CA VAL A 109 -11.96 -3.45 10.97
C VAL A 109 -10.75 -3.39 10.05
N ILE A 110 -9.61 -2.84 10.51
CA ILE A 110 -8.34 -2.87 9.75
C ILE A 110 -7.90 -4.31 9.50
N LYS A 111 -8.03 -5.20 10.48
CA LYS A 111 -7.70 -6.63 10.32
C LYS A 111 -8.63 -7.34 9.33
N LEU A 112 -9.87 -6.87 9.18
CA LEU A 112 -10.79 -7.37 8.15
C LEU A 112 -10.34 -6.95 6.73
N MET A 113 -9.70 -5.80 6.55
CA MET A 113 -9.13 -5.41 5.26
C MET A 113 -8.05 -6.40 4.79
N GLU A 114 -7.26 -7.00 5.70
CA GLU A 114 -6.31 -8.06 5.35
C GLU A 114 -6.99 -9.29 4.73
N PHE A 115 -8.24 -9.56 5.13
CA PHE A 115 -8.98 -10.68 4.56
C PHE A 115 -9.42 -10.36 3.12
N LEU A 116 -9.82 -9.11 2.84
CA LEU A 116 -10.23 -8.66 1.51
C LEU A 116 -9.10 -8.75 0.47
N LEU A 117 -7.83 -8.85 0.91
CA LEU A 117 -6.67 -9.13 0.05
C LEU A 117 -6.80 -10.43 -0.77
N ILE A 118 -7.61 -11.39 -0.32
CA ILE A 118 -7.81 -12.67 -1.02
C ILE A 118 -8.65 -12.48 -2.29
N ASN A 119 -9.50 -11.45 -2.34
CA ASN A 119 -10.37 -11.20 -3.48
C ASN A 119 -9.55 -10.77 -4.71
N LYS A 120 -9.93 -11.27 -5.90
CA LYS A 120 -9.28 -10.96 -7.18
C LYS A 120 -9.35 -9.48 -7.54
N TYR A 121 -10.47 -8.83 -7.24
CA TYR A 121 -10.71 -7.43 -7.61
C TYR A 121 -10.23 -6.45 -6.53
N VAL A 122 -10.56 -6.73 -5.26
CA VAL A 122 -10.25 -5.83 -4.14
C VAL A 122 -8.79 -5.98 -3.67
N GLY A 123 -8.18 -7.15 -3.82
CA GLY A 123 -6.83 -7.39 -3.31
C GLY A 123 -5.74 -6.50 -3.92
N PRO A 124 -5.64 -6.38 -5.26
CA PRO A 124 -4.70 -5.46 -5.88
C PRO A 124 -4.91 -3.99 -5.46
N LEU A 125 -6.16 -3.56 -5.31
CA LEU A 125 -6.50 -2.20 -4.86
C LEU A 125 -5.98 -1.92 -3.44
N ILE A 126 -6.17 -2.85 -2.51
CA ILE A 126 -5.65 -2.72 -1.14
C ILE A 126 -4.12 -2.66 -1.12
N ILE A 127 -3.44 -3.41 -2.00
CA ILE A 127 -1.97 -3.38 -2.11
C ILE A 127 -1.49 -2.03 -2.62
N ILE A 128 -2.18 -1.45 -3.61
CA ILE A 128 -1.88 -0.11 -4.13
C ILE A 128 -2.05 0.92 -3.00
N ALA A 129 -3.21 0.93 -2.34
CA ALA A 129 -3.50 1.85 -1.24
C ALA A 129 -2.51 1.72 -0.07
N SER A 130 -2.18 0.49 0.35
CA SER A 130 -1.28 0.25 1.49
C SER A 130 0.13 0.77 1.23
N ARG A 131 0.61 0.68 -0.01
CA ARG A 131 1.93 1.20 -0.38
C ARG A 131 1.92 2.73 -0.54
N MET A 132 0.83 3.32 -1.04
CA MET A 132 0.66 4.78 -1.08
C MET A 132 0.65 5.42 0.30
N LEU A 133 0.09 4.74 1.30
CA LEU A 133 0.11 5.23 2.68
C LEU A 133 1.53 5.38 3.22
N ILE A 134 2.47 4.52 2.81
CA ILE A 134 3.89 4.64 3.22
C ILE A 134 4.49 5.91 2.62
N ASP A 135 4.21 6.18 1.34
CA ASP A 135 4.68 7.39 0.67
C ASP A 135 4.03 8.66 1.28
N LEU A 136 2.76 8.58 1.70
CA LEU A 136 2.06 9.65 2.43
C LEU A 136 2.71 10.00 3.78
N LEU A 137 3.27 9.04 4.51
CA LEU A 137 3.88 9.31 5.83
C LEU A 137 5.01 10.35 5.73
N ASN A 138 5.78 10.36 4.64
CA ASN A 138 6.83 11.36 4.43
C ASN A 138 6.24 12.77 4.24
N PHE A 139 5.10 12.88 3.56
CA PHE A 139 4.38 14.16 3.40
C PHE A 139 3.73 14.63 4.70
N ILE A 140 3.29 13.72 5.56
CA ILE A 140 2.73 14.07 6.88
C ILE A 140 3.76 14.82 7.72
N ILE A 141 5.04 14.47 7.65
CA ILE A 141 6.10 15.18 8.38
C ILE A 141 6.19 16.64 7.91
N ILE A 142 6.18 16.87 6.59
CA ILE A 142 6.21 18.22 6.01
C ILE A 142 4.93 18.99 6.40
N LEU A 143 3.77 18.34 6.36
CA LEU A 143 2.50 18.94 6.77
C LEU A 143 2.54 19.40 8.23
N VAL A 144 3.06 18.57 9.15
CA VAL A 144 3.17 18.91 10.57
C VAL A 144 4.07 20.14 10.75
N ILE A 145 5.17 20.27 10.01
CA ILE A 145 6.04 21.44 10.05
C ILE A 145 5.29 22.70 9.57
N LEU A 146 4.55 22.61 8.46
CA LEU A 146 3.75 23.72 7.93
C LEU A 146 2.66 24.16 8.92
N LEU A 147 1.94 23.19 9.50
CA LEU A 147 0.92 23.46 10.52
C LEU A 147 1.53 24.12 11.77
N MET A 148 2.69 23.64 12.21
CA MET A 148 3.38 24.19 13.38
C MET A 148 3.79 25.66 13.16
N CYS A 149 4.37 26.00 12.01
CA CYS A 149 4.79 27.38 11.71
C CYS A 149 3.62 28.37 11.77
N PHE A 150 2.51 28.04 11.11
CA PHE A 150 1.33 28.91 11.09
C PHE A 150 0.57 28.89 12.42
N GLY A 151 0.34 27.70 12.99
CA GLY A 151 -0.38 27.52 14.24
C GLY A 151 0.28 28.19 15.44
N LEU A 152 1.61 28.13 15.54
CA LEU A 152 2.35 28.84 16.58
C LEU A 152 2.22 30.36 16.43
N SER A 153 2.37 30.87 15.20
CA SER A 153 2.27 32.30 14.91
C SER A 153 0.88 32.85 15.28
N ARG A 154 -0.18 32.14 14.88
CA ARG A 154 -1.56 32.50 15.19
C ARG A 154 -1.86 32.43 16.70
N GLN A 155 -1.46 31.35 17.38
CA GLN A 155 -1.72 31.18 18.81
C GLN A 155 -0.99 32.25 19.64
N ALA A 156 0.26 32.57 19.28
CA ALA A 156 1.07 33.58 19.98
C ALA A 156 0.52 35.00 19.85
N ILE A 157 -0.05 35.36 18.69
CA ILE A 157 -0.67 36.68 18.46
C ILE A 157 -2.01 36.79 19.19
N LYS A 158 -2.82 35.73 19.14
CA LYS A 158 -4.20 35.75 19.65
C LYS A 158 -4.28 35.66 21.17
N TYR A 159 -3.42 34.86 21.80
CA TYR A 159 -3.42 34.61 23.25
C TYR A 159 -2.02 34.84 23.83
N PRO A 160 -1.65 36.09 24.14
CA PRO A 160 -0.35 36.37 24.74
C PRO A 160 -0.27 35.77 26.15
N ASN A 161 0.91 35.22 26.49
CA ASN A 161 1.22 34.70 27.82
C ASN A 161 0.25 33.64 28.36
N GLU A 162 -0.34 32.81 27.49
CA GLU A 162 -1.20 31.70 27.91
C GLU A 162 -0.39 30.60 28.62
N GLU A 163 -0.92 30.07 29.74
CA GLU A 163 -0.32 28.92 30.42
C GLU A 163 -0.44 27.63 29.59
N PHE A 164 0.53 26.73 29.75
CA PHE A 164 0.54 25.45 29.03
C PHE A 164 -0.65 24.58 29.44
N ARG A 165 -1.61 24.42 28.52
CA ARG A 165 -2.75 23.51 28.63
C ARG A 165 -2.84 22.65 27.37
N TRP A 166 -3.46 21.47 27.47
CA TRP A 166 -3.70 20.61 26.30
C TRP A 166 -4.58 21.27 25.23
N GLU A 167 -5.30 22.34 25.59
CA GLU A 167 -6.07 23.18 24.66
C GLU A 167 -5.17 24.00 23.73
N LEU A 168 -4.00 24.43 24.21
CA LEU A 168 -2.99 25.13 23.41
C LEU A 168 -2.55 24.28 22.20
N VAL A 169 -2.33 22.98 22.44
CA VAL A 169 -1.93 22.04 21.37
C VAL A 169 -3.04 21.89 20.33
N LYS A 170 -4.31 21.96 20.73
CA LYS A 170 -5.44 21.97 19.79
C LYS A 170 -5.44 23.25 18.96
N GLY A 171 -5.22 24.42 19.58
CA GLY A 171 -5.10 25.69 18.85
C GLY A 171 -3.95 25.70 17.83
N ILE A 172 -2.80 25.11 18.19
CA ILE A 172 -1.61 25.08 17.33
C ILE A 172 -1.74 24.09 16.17
N PHE A 173 -2.22 22.86 16.41
CA PHE A 173 -2.21 21.81 15.37
C PHE A 173 -3.59 21.50 14.80
N LEU A 174 -4.62 21.47 15.64
CA LEU A 174 -5.93 20.93 15.27
C LEU A 174 -6.74 21.95 14.46
N GLU A 175 -6.78 23.20 14.89
CA GLU A 175 -7.51 24.25 14.16
C GLU A 175 -6.92 24.51 12.76
N PRO A 176 -5.60 24.73 12.58
CA PRO A 176 -5.01 24.83 11.25
C PRO A 176 -5.19 23.60 10.35
N TYR A 177 -5.30 22.41 10.96
CA TYR A 177 -5.55 21.18 10.22
C TYR A 177 -6.97 21.14 9.66
N PHE A 178 -7.99 21.48 10.44
CA PHE A 178 -9.38 21.56 9.94
C PHE A 178 -9.55 22.65 8.89
N MET A 179 -8.78 23.73 9.02
CA MET A 179 -8.74 24.80 8.03
C MET A 179 -8.30 24.33 6.65
N LEU A 180 -7.38 23.35 6.54
CA LEU A 180 -7.01 22.72 5.28
C LEU A 180 -8.21 22.05 4.57
N TYR A 181 -9.19 21.55 5.33
CA TYR A 181 -10.40 20.91 4.81
C TYR A 181 -11.53 21.90 4.49
N GLY A 182 -11.30 23.20 4.68
CA GLY A 182 -12.25 24.26 4.36
C GLY A 182 -13.07 24.77 5.55
N GLU A 183 -12.81 24.31 6.78
CA GLU A 183 -13.40 24.93 7.97
C GLU A 183 -12.69 26.24 8.29
N VAL A 184 -13.32 27.36 7.94
CA VAL A 184 -12.81 28.69 8.25
C VAL A 184 -13.44 29.16 9.56
N TYR A 185 -12.64 29.28 10.63
CA TYR A 185 -13.09 29.79 11.93
C TYR A 185 -13.26 31.32 11.92
N ALA A 186 -14.18 31.83 11.09
CA ALA A 186 -14.43 33.26 10.84
C ALA A 186 -14.45 34.11 12.11
N ASP A 187 -15.21 33.65 13.11
CA ASP A 187 -15.41 34.32 14.39
C ASP A 187 -14.11 34.49 15.23
N THR A 188 -13.04 33.79 14.85
CA THR A 188 -11.76 33.79 15.58
C THR A 188 -10.60 34.43 14.84
N ILE A 189 -10.78 34.79 13.58
CA ILE A 189 -9.72 35.35 12.70
C ILE A 189 -9.64 36.86 12.86
N ASP A 190 -10.80 37.49 13.01
CA ASP A 190 -10.96 38.93 13.20
C ASP A 190 -12.19 39.23 14.06
N PRO A 191 -12.15 38.93 15.37
CA PRO A 191 -13.21 39.34 16.27
C PRO A 191 -13.26 40.87 16.31
N ILE A 192 -14.47 41.43 16.22
CA ILE A 192 -14.72 42.85 16.43
C ILE A 192 -14.26 43.18 17.85
N CYS A 193 -13.14 43.90 17.97
CA CYS A 193 -12.53 44.27 19.24
C CYS A 193 -12.72 45.79 19.51
N ASP A 194 -13.96 46.25 19.46
CA ASP A 194 -14.32 47.63 19.80
C ASP A 194 -14.85 47.71 21.23
N MET A 195 -13.95 48.00 22.17
CA MET A 195 -14.31 48.23 23.59
C MET A 195 -15.24 49.45 23.75
N GLU A 196 -15.24 50.37 22.79
CA GLU A 196 -16.05 51.60 22.83
C GLU A 196 -17.52 51.35 22.41
N ASN A 197 -17.76 50.44 21.46
CA ASN A 197 -19.11 50.13 20.93
C ASN A 197 -19.72 48.85 21.54
N SER A 198 -18.91 48.01 22.19
CA SER A 198 -19.32 46.68 22.67
C SER A 198 -18.59 46.30 23.97
N PRO A 199 -19.17 46.53 25.16
CA PRO A 199 -18.51 46.31 26.46
C PRO A 199 -18.20 44.84 26.78
N ASN A 200 -18.71 43.88 25.99
CA ASN A 200 -18.43 42.44 26.13
C ASN A 200 -17.39 41.92 25.12
N SER A 201 -16.75 42.80 24.34
CA SER A 201 -15.74 42.40 23.35
C SER A 201 -14.36 42.17 24.01
N PRO A 202 -13.55 41.23 23.49
CA PRO A 202 -12.19 41.02 23.99
C PRO A 202 -11.26 42.18 23.61
N GLU A 203 -10.25 42.47 24.45
CA GLU A 203 -9.22 43.48 24.17
C GLU A 203 -8.46 43.16 22.87
N CYS A 204 -8.36 44.12 21.93
CA CYS A 204 -7.55 43.97 20.72
C CYS A 204 -6.08 43.76 21.07
N GLN A 205 -5.51 42.62 20.67
CA GLN A 205 -4.08 42.41 20.77
C GLN A 205 -3.32 43.15 19.65
N PRO A 206 -2.14 43.74 19.94
CA PRO A 206 -1.33 44.39 18.92
C PRO A 206 -0.88 43.36 17.87
N GLY A 207 -1.03 43.71 16.59
CA GLY A 207 -0.70 42.79 15.49
C GLY A 207 -1.83 41.85 15.08
N HIS A 208 -3.05 42.04 15.60
CA HIS A 208 -4.24 41.29 15.20
C HIS A 208 -4.40 41.16 13.66
N TRP A 209 -4.14 42.24 12.92
CA TRP A 209 -4.20 42.32 11.45
C TRP A 209 -3.22 41.38 10.70
N ILE A 210 -2.17 40.87 11.37
CA ILE A 210 -1.19 39.94 10.77
C ILE A 210 -1.82 38.55 10.60
N THR A 211 -2.71 38.16 11.51
CA THR A 211 -3.39 36.85 11.51
C THR A 211 -4.17 36.58 10.21
N PRO A 212 -5.08 37.46 9.73
CA PRO A 212 -5.80 37.22 8.48
C PRO A 212 -4.88 37.18 7.24
N ILE A 213 -3.80 37.97 7.22
CA ILE A 213 -2.83 37.97 6.12
C ILE A 213 -2.05 36.66 6.09
N THR A 214 -1.48 36.25 7.22
CA THR A 214 -0.72 35.00 7.34
C THR A 214 -1.60 33.78 7.08
N MET A 215 -2.86 33.82 7.48
CA MET A 215 -3.87 32.80 7.19
C MET A 215 -4.12 32.65 5.68
N THR A 216 -4.25 33.76 4.95
CA THR A 216 -4.46 33.75 3.50
C THR A 216 -3.25 33.15 2.79
N ILE A 217 -2.04 33.56 3.17
CA ILE A 217 -0.79 33.01 2.63
C ILE A 217 -0.68 31.52 2.95
N PHE A 218 -0.97 31.13 4.19
CA PHE A 218 -0.96 29.73 4.61
C PHE A 218 -1.91 28.87 3.77
N MET A 219 -3.14 29.33 3.50
CA MET A 219 -4.09 28.58 2.68
C MET A 219 -3.64 28.45 1.23
N ILE A 220 -3.06 29.49 0.65
CA ILE A 220 -2.52 29.41 -0.70
C ILE A 220 -1.40 28.36 -0.74
N VAL A 221 -0.46 28.41 0.19
CA VAL A 221 0.65 27.46 0.24
C VAL A 221 0.17 26.04 0.55
N ALA A 222 -0.70 25.86 1.54
CA ALA A 222 -1.15 24.54 1.99
C ALA A 222 -2.18 23.91 1.05
N CYS A 223 -3.20 24.67 0.61
CA CYS A 223 -4.28 24.14 -0.24
C CYS A 223 -3.95 24.16 -1.72
N LEU A 224 -3.19 25.13 -2.24
CA LEU A 224 -2.85 25.15 -3.67
C LEU A 224 -1.52 24.46 -3.95
N LEU A 225 -0.46 24.74 -3.20
CA LEU A 225 0.86 24.16 -3.50
C LEU A 225 1.01 22.76 -2.88
N PHE A 226 0.83 22.62 -1.56
CA PHE A 226 1.08 21.33 -0.90
C PHE A 226 0.09 20.24 -1.34
N LEU A 227 -1.22 20.56 -1.41
CA LEU A 227 -2.23 19.60 -1.90
C LEU A 227 -1.97 19.18 -3.35
N SER A 228 -1.62 20.11 -4.25
CA SER A 228 -1.38 19.79 -5.66
C SER A 228 -0.14 18.91 -5.86
N ILE A 229 0.94 19.19 -5.13
CA ILE A 229 2.14 18.35 -5.11
C ILE A 229 1.82 16.96 -4.54
N LEU A 230 1.01 16.89 -3.48
CA LEU A 230 0.59 15.60 -2.90
C LEU A 230 -0.22 14.78 -3.90
N ILE A 231 -1.20 15.39 -4.59
CA ILE A 231 -2.01 14.73 -5.62
C ILE A 231 -1.11 14.24 -6.78
N ALA A 232 -0.18 15.08 -7.24
CA ALA A 232 0.76 14.72 -8.31
C ALA A 232 1.66 13.53 -7.91
N SER A 233 2.18 13.55 -6.68
CA SER A 233 2.98 12.47 -6.11
C SER A 233 2.20 11.16 -5.98
N PHE A 234 0.94 11.24 -5.54
CA PHE A 234 0.04 10.09 -5.48
C PHE A 234 -0.27 9.52 -6.85
N ASN A 235 -0.50 10.36 -7.87
CA ASN A 235 -0.71 9.89 -9.22
C ASN A 235 0.53 9.17 -9.78
N ASN A 236 1.72 9.75 -9.60
CA ASN A 236 2.97 9.13 -10.03
C ASN A 236 3.21 7.76 -9.36
N THR A 237 2.99 7.71 -8.04
CA THR A 237 3.07 6.47 -7.27
C THR A 237 2.01 5.46 -7.69
N PHE A 238 0.78 5.90 -7.99
CA PHE A 238 -0.31 5.05 -8.47
C PHE A 238 0.07 4.37 -9.76
N VAL A 239 0.56 5.11 -10.74
CA VAL A 239 0.98 4.54 -12.03
C VAL A 239 2.11 3.53 -11.83
N ARG A 240 3.12 3.87 -11.03
CA ARG A 240 4.27 2.97 -10.75
C ARG A 240 3.82 1.66 -10.09
N ILE A 241 3.00 1.75 -9.04
CA ILE A 241 2.60 0.57 -8.25
C ILE A 241 1.53 -0.24 -8.97
N SER A 242 0.59 0.40 -9.67
CA SER A 242 -0.47 -0.27 -10.41
C SER A 242 0.09 -1.25 -11.45
N ARG A 243 1.18 -0.86 -12.16
CA ARG A 243 1.89 -1.72 -13.13
C ARG A 243 2.39 -3.04 -12.53
N GLN A 244 2.78 -3.05 -11.25
CA GLN A 244 3.33 -4.23 -10.55
C GLN A 244 2.36 -4.88 -9.56
N SER A 245 1.20 -4.25 -9.33
CA SER A 245 0.24 -4.64 -8.29
C SER A 245 -0.24 -6.09 -8.44
N ALA A 246 -0.45 -6.55 -9.68
CA ALA A 246 -0.90 -7.91 -9.98
C ALA A 246 0.12 -8.98 -9.55
N LEU A 247 1.42 -8.73 -9.74
CA LEU A 247 2.48 -9.63 -9.32
C LEU A 247 2.54 -9.71 -7.79
N PHE A 248 2.60 -8.56 -7.12
CA PHE A 248 2.61 -8.50 -5.66
C PHE A 248 1.37 -9.17 -5.05
N TRP A 249 0.20 -8.97 -5.66
CA TRP A 249 -1.03 -9.62 -5.24
C TRP A 249 -0.95 -11.14 -5.38
N LYS A 250 -0.44 -11.68 -6.49
CA LYS A 250 -0.25 -13.14 -6.68
C LYS A 250 0.67 -13.71 -5.58
N CYS A 251 1.80 -13.06 -5.30
CA CYS A 251 2.73 -13.47 -4.23
C CYS A 251 2.07 -13.43 -2.85
N GLN A 252 1.39 -12.33 -2.51
CA GLN A 252 0.68 -12.19 -1.23
C GLN A 252 -0.43 -13.22 -1.09
N ARG A 253 -1.22 -13.44 -2.15
CA ARG A 253 -2.28 -14.45 -2.18
C ARG A 253 -1.72 -15.85 -1.94
N TYR A 254 -0.57 -16.20 -2.52
CA TYR A 254 0.10 -17.48 -2.25
C TYR A 254 0.42 -17.63 -0.75
N HIS A 255 1.04 -16.62 -0.14
CA HIS A 255 1.34 -16.65 1.30
C HIS A 255 0.08 -16.80 2.16
N PHE A 256 -1.00 -16.10 1.82
CA PHE A 256 -2.28 -16.25 2.52
C PHE A 256 -2.82 -17.67 2.36
N VAL A 257 -2.96 -18.18 1.14
CA VAL A 257 -3.51 -19.52 0.86
C VAL A 257 -2.74 -20.60 1.61
N THR A 258 -1.41 -20.61 1.49
CA THR A 258 -0.54 -21.55 2.21
C THR A 258 -0.71 -21.46 3.73
N SER A 259 -0.92 -20.25 4.26
CA SER A 259 -1.14 -20.04 5.70
C SER A 259 -2.53 -20.47 6.19
N TYR A 260 -3.56 -20.45 5.34
CA TYR A 260 -4.91 -20.92 5.67
C TYR A 260 -5.03 -22.43 5.57
N GLU A 261 -4.32 -23.06 4.64
CA GLU A 261 -4.35 -24.51 4.48
C GLU A 261 -3.79 -25.25 5.70
N ALA A 262 -2.82 -24.66 6.38
CA ALA A 262 -2.26 -25.18 7.62
C ALA A 262 -3.24 -25.09 8.82
N LYS A 263 -4.39 -24.43 8.69
CA LYS A 263 -5.37 -24.25 9.77
C LYS A 263 -6.39 -25.40 9.80
N PRO A 264 -6.94 -25.73 10.98
CA PRO A 264 -8.01 -26.72 11.09
C PRO A 264 -9.26 -26.29 10.32
N ILE A 265 -10.05 -27.27 9.87
CA ILE A 265 -11.20 -27.10 8.97
C ILE A 265 -12.35 -26.32 9.62
N PHE A 266 -12.54 -26.48 10.92
CA PHE A 266 -13.64 -25.82 11.63
C PHE A 266 -13.16 -24.57 12.38
N GLY A 267 -14.04 -23.57 12.42
CA GLY A 267 -13.80 -22.28 13.05
C GLY A 267 -13.75 -22.29 14.59
N PRO A 268 -13.61 -21.09 15.19
CA PRO A 268 -13.36 -20.88 16.61
C PRO A 268 -14.30 -21.57 17.62
N PRO A 269 -15.62 -21.80 17.36
CA PRO A 269 -16.45 -22.51 18.33
C PRO A 269 -16.10 -24.01 18.45
N PHE A 270 -15.69 -24.66 17.35
CA PHE A 270 -15.42 -26.11 17.31
C PHE A 270 -13.93 -26.47 17.33
N THR A 271 -13.04 -25.47 17.28
CA THR A 271 -11.58 -25.68 17.23
C THR A 271 -11.06 -26.46 18.44
N LEU A 272 -11.62 -26.24 19.64
CA LEU A 272 -11.20 -26.94 20.86
C LEU A 272 -11.46 -28.45 20.78
N ILE A 273 -12.65 -28.84 20.31
CA ILE A 273 -13.03 -30.26 20.20
C ILE A 273 -12.08 -30.97 19.24
N ILE A 274 -11.73 -30.35 18.12
CA ILE A 274 -10.78 -30.91 17.14
C ILE A 274 -9.37 -30.99 17.72
N LEU A 275 -8.96 -30.00 18.50
CA LEU A 275 -7.65 -30.04 19.17
C LEU A 275 -7.57 -31.22 20.13
N ILE A 276 -8.61 -31.42 20.94
CA ILE A 276 -8.71 -32.53 21.90
C ILE A 276 -8.67 -33.87 21.15
N LEU A 277 -9.49 -34.04 20.10
CA LEU A 277 -9.48 -35.25 19.26
C LEU A 277 -8.11 -35.50 18.61
N ARG A 278 -7.39 -34.43 18.23
CA ARG A 278 -6.04 -34.53 17.65
C ARG A 278 -5.00 -34.95 18.68
N ILE A 279 -5.08 -34.45 19.92
CA ILE A 279 -4.21 -34.84 21.04
C ILE A 279 -4.47 -36.31 21.41
N ILE A 280 -5.73 -36.73 21.45
CA ILE A 280 -6.10 -38.14 21.70
C ILE A 280 -5.53 -39.03 20.60
N LYS A 281 -5.73 -38.67 19.32
CA LYS A 281 -5.20 -39.41 18.17
C LYS A 281 -3.68 -39.43 18.13
N TYR A 282 -3.02 -38.36 18.57
CA TYR A 282 -1.57 -38.30 18.71
C TYR A 282 -1.06 -39.26 19.79
N SER A 283 -1.71 -39.26 20.96
CA SER A 283 -1.38 -40.14 22.09
C SER A 283 -1.51 -41.62 21.71
N ILE A 284 -2.61 -41.99 21.04
CA ILE A 284 -2.83 -43.36 20.54
C ILE A 284 -1.75 -43.78 19.53
N ARG A 285 -1.29 -42.87 18.66
CA ARG A 285 -0.24 -43.15 17.67
C ARG A 285 1.14 -43.27 18.29
N LEU A 286 1.41 -42.50 19.35
CA LEU A 286 2.64 -42.59 20.14
C LEU A 286 2.73 -43.95 20.84
N CYS A 287 1.62 -44.42 21.42
CA CYS A 287 1.50 -45.76 21.98
C CYS A 287 1.61 -46.88 20.91
N SER A 288 1.20 -46.59 19.67
CA SER A 288 1.23 -47.58 18.56
C SER A 288 2.56 -47.62 17.79
N GLY A 289 3.58 -46.84 18.17
CA GLY A 289 4.90 -46.84 17.54
C GLY A 289 4.94 -46.41 16.05
N LYS A 290 3.86 -45.84 15.51
CA LYS A 290 3.78 -45.49 14.08
C LYS A 290 4.45 -44.14 13.81
N LYS A 291 5.35 -44.09 12.81
CA LYS A 291 5.99 -42.83 12.37
C LYS A 291 4.93 -41.78 12.02
N ILE A 292 5.07 -40.60 12.62
CA ILE A 292 4.14 -39.49 12.45
C ILE A 292 4.45 -38.78 11.12
N LYS A 293 3.64 -39.00 10.09
CA LYS A 293 3.67 -38.16 8.89
C LYS A 293 2.89 -36.87 9.15
N PHE A 294 3.59 -35.73 9.16
CA PHE A 294 2.98 -34.42 9.14
C PHE A 294 2.70 -34.03 7.69
N ASP A 295 1.51 -34.37 7.19
CA ASP A 295 1.14 -34.03 5.81
C ASP A 295 0.96 -32.52 5.66
N ARG A 296 1.96 -31.86 5.06
CA ARG A 296 1.79 -30.54 4.46
C ARG A 296 0.97 -30.74 3.21
N LYS A 297 -0.34 -30.53 3.36
CA LYS A 297 -1.42 -30.77 2.39
C LYS A 297 -1.23 -30.16 0.98
N LEU A 298 -0.24 -29.28 0.78
CA LEU A 298 0.15 -28.72 -0.53
C LEU A 298 1.15 -29.57 -1.33
N LYS A 299 1.75 -30.63 -0.76
CA LYS A 299 2.68 -31.48 -1.51
C LYS A 299 1.98 -32.74 -1.97
N SER A 300 1.85 -32.90 -3.29
CA SER A 300 1.50 -34.19 -3.88
C SER A 300 2.71 -35.11 -3.76
N PHE A 301 2.51 -36.32 -3.25
CA PHE A 301 3.53 -37.36 -3.31
C PHE A 301 3.35 -38.10 -4.62
N LEU A 302 4.35 -37.99 -5.49
CA LEU A 302 4.39 -38.65 -6.79
C LEU A 302 5.25 -39.92 -6.67
N SER A 303 4.92 -40.97 -7.43
CA SER A 303 5.78 -42.17 -7.51
C SER A 303 7.06 -41.86 -8.27
N GLU A 304 8.15 -42.57 -7.99
CA GLU A 304 9.44 -42.34 -8.66
C GLU A 304 9.32 -42.38 -10.20
N ASP A 305 8.57 -43.33 -10.76
CA ASP A 305 8.33 -43.40 -12.21
C ASP A 305 7.66 -42.16 -12.79
N MET A 306 6.75 -41.53 -12.03
CA MET A 306 6.08 -40.31 -12.46
C MET A 306 6.96 -39.07 -12.29
N ILE A 307 7.86 -39.07 -11.30
CA ILE A 307 8.87 -38.01 -11.13
C ILE A 307 9.82 -38.02 -12.32
N GLN A 308 10.28 -39.21 -12.73
CA GLN A 308 11.16 -39.35 -13.88
C GLN A 308 10.49 -38.84 -15.17
N ARG A 309 9.26 -39.25 -15.44
CA ARG A 309 8.48 -38.74 -16.59
C ARG A 309 8.27 -37.22 -16.54
N LEU A 310 8.11 -36.65 -15.35
CA LEU A 310 7.96 -35.21 -15.19
C LEU A 310 9.27 -34.48 -15.50
N HIS A 311 10.42 -35.02 -15.06
CA HIS A 311 11.73 -34.45 -15.39
C HIS A 311 12.04 -34.52 -16.88
N ASP A 312 11.75 -35.65 -17.54
CA ASP A 312 11.91 -35.78 -18.99
C ASP A 312 11.05 -34.75 -19.75
N PHE A 313 9.83 -34.50 -19.27
CA PHE A 313 8.94 -33.47 -19.82
C PHE A 313 9.48 -32.04 -19.57
N GLU A 314 9.92 -31.74 -18.34
CA GLU A 314 10.49 -30.44 -18.00
C GLU A 314 11.75 -30.13 -18.82
N GLU A 315 12.61 -31.12 -19.03
CA GLU A 315 13.83 -30.99 -19.84
C GLU A 315 13.49 -30.66 -21.30
N ASN A 316 12.53 -31.38 -21.89
CA ASN A 316 12.06 -31.09 -23.25
C ASN A 316 11.49 -29.67 -23.38
N CYS A 317 10.67 -29.23 -22.42
CA CYS A 317 10.12 -27.87 -22.43
C CYS A 317 11.20 -26.79 -22.26
N VAL A 318 12.21 -27.04 -21.42
CA VAL A 318 13.34 -26.12 -21.23
C VAL A 318 14.17 -26.03 -22.50
N TYR A 319 14.41 -27.16 -23.16
CA TYR A 319 15.13 -27.22 -24.42
C TYR A 319 14.41 -26.42 -25.52
N GLU A 320 13.12 -26.67 -25.72
CA GLU A 320 12.29 -25.96 -26.71
C GLU A 320 12.29 -24.45 -26.46
N TYR A 321 12.07 -24.03 -25.20
CA TYR A 321 12.13 -22.62 -24.81
C TYR A 321 13.50 -21.99 -25.06
N SER A 322 14.59 -22.71 -24.77
CA SER A 322 15.95 -22.21 -24.99
C SER A 322 16.24 -22.01 -26.47
N CYS A 323 15.87 -22.96 -27.32
CA CYS A 323 16.01 -22.84 -28.77
C CYS A 323 15.20 -21.66 -29.31
N ASP A 324 13.94 -21.51 -28.90
CA ASP A 324 13.09 -20.39 -29.31
C ASP A 324 13.65 -19.04 -28.85
N SER A 325 14.16 -18.97 -27.62
CA SER A 325 14.80 -17.78 -27.07
C SER A 325 16.03 -17.40 -27.91
N GLU A 326 16.93 -18.34 -28.18
CA GLU A 326 18.10 -18.10 -29.03
C GLU A 326 17.72 -17.64 -30.44
N GLN A 327 16.71 -18.27 -31.04
CA GLN A 327 16.24 -17.89 -32.38
C GLN A 327 15.65 -16.47 -32.37
N SER A 328 14.88 -16.11 -31.34
CA SER A 328 14.32 -14.76 -31.21
C SER A 328 15.42 -13.70 -31.08
N ILE A 329 16.50 -14.00 -30.37
CA ILE A 329 17.66 -13.11 -30.23
C ILE A 329 18.39 -12.96 -31.56
N LYS A 330 18.62 -14.05 -32.29
CA LYS A 330 19.23 -14.02 -33.63
C LYS A 330 18.40 -13.17 -34.59
N ASN A 331 17.09 -13.39 -34.64
CA ASN A 331 16.19 -12.62 -35.48
C ASN A 331 16.25 -11.11 -35.14
N GLN A 332 16.24 -10.74 -33.86
CA GLN A 332 16.38 -9.33 -33.43
C GLN A 332 17.74 -8.73 -33.81
N MET A 333 18.82 -9.51 -33.76
CA MET A 333 20.14 -9.06 -34.20
C MET A 333 20.19 -8.85 -35.71
N GLU A 334 19.65 -9.78 -36.50
CA GLU A 334 19.55 -9.67 -37.95
C GLU A 334 18.70 -8.48 -38.39
N GLU A 335 17.56 -8.23 -37.72
CA GLU A 335 16.74 -7.04 -37.97
C GLU A 335 17.52 -5.74 -37.72
N LYS A 336 18.28 -5.66 -36.62
CA LYS A 336 19.14 -4.49 -36.33
C LYS A 336 20.25 -4.31 -37.36
N ILE A 337 20.88 -5.41 -37.80
CA ILE A 337 21.90 -5.39 -38.84
C ILE A 337 21.30 -4.89 -40.16
N ASN A 338 20.14 -5.42 -40.55
CA ASN A 338 19.44 -5.01 -41.77
C ASN A 338 19.00 -3.54 -41.72
N TYR A 339 18.50 -3.07 -40.58
CA TYR A 339 18.17 -1.66 -40.38
C TYR A 339 19.40 -0.76 -40.53
N THR A 340 20.52 -1.13 -39.90
CA THR A 340 21.79 -0.39 -39.98
C THR A 340 22.34 -0.40 -41.41
N LYS A 341 22.26 -1.55 -42.10
CA LYS A 341 22.67 -1.69 -43.51
C LYS A 341 21.84 -0.81 -44.43
N ASN A 342 20.52 -0.75 -44.24
CA ASN A 342 19.64 0.12 -45.01
C ASN A 342 19.96 1.60 -44.77
N GLN A 343 20.23 2.01 -43.53
CA GLN A 343 20.68 3.37 -43.24
C GLN A 343 22.01 3.70 -43.93
N LEU A 344 23.02 2.82 -43.82
CA LEU A 344 24.32 2.99 -44.50
C LEU A 344 24.17 3.09 -46.02
N CYS A 345 23.33 2.26 -46.63
CA CYS A 345 23.02 2.31 -48.06
C CYS A 345 22.41 3.67 -48.45
N CYS A 346 21.47 4.20 -47.66
CA CYS A 346 20.93 5.54 -47.87
C CYS A 346 22.02 6.62 -47.79
N TYR A 347 22.93 6.56 -46.82
CA TYR A 347 24.04 7.51 -46.71
C TYR A 347 25.01 7.42 -47.90
N GLU A 348 25.36 6.22 -48.37
CA GLU A 348 26.22 6.04 -49.55
C GLU A 348 25.59 6.59 -50.84
N VAL A 349 24.31 6.34 -51.06
CA VAL A 349 23.58 6.86 -52.23
C VAL A 349 23.51 8.39 -52.20
N THR A 350 23.28 8.96 -51.02
CA THR A 350 23.24 10.42 -50.84
C THR A 350 24.62 11.05 -51.03
N GLY A 351 25.68 10.41 -50.53
CA GLY A 351 27.06 10.81 -50.75
C GLY A 351 27.47 10.75 -52.23
N LYS A 352 27.14 9.66 -52.93
CA LYS A 352 27.39 9.54 -54.38
C LYS A 352 26.64 10.60 -55.19
N LYS A 353 25.38 10.90 -54.87
CA LYS A 353 24.63 12.00 -55.50
C LYS A 353 25.28 13.37 -55.27
N LEU A 354 25.81 13.62 -54.07
CA LEU A 354 26.47 14.89 -53.73
C LEU A 354 27.79 15.07 -54.50
N ILE A 355 28.57 14.00 -54.63
CA ILE A 355 29.81 13.99 -55.42
C ILE A 355 29.49 14.22 -56.90
N LEU A 356 28.48 13.52 -57.44
CA LEU A 356 28.07 13.66 -58.84
C LEU A 356 27.61 15.09 -59.15
N LYS A 357 26.87 15.72 -58.23
CA LYS A 357 26.45 17.11 -58.35
C LYS A 357 27.65 18.06 -58.39
N LYS A 358 28.62 17.91 -57.47
CA LYS A 358 29.86 18.72 -57.48
C LYS A 358 30.68 18.54 -58.76
N THR A 359 30.78 17.32 -59.30
CA THR A 359 31.51 17.09 -60.54
C THR A 359 30.80 17.71 -61.74
N VAL A 360 29.47 17.63 -61.82
CA VAL A 360 28.69 18.25 -62.90
C VAL A 360 28.80 19.78 -62.84
N ASP A 361 28.66 20.38 -61.66
CA ASP A 361 28.80 21.83 -61.48
C ASP A 361 30.21 22.33 -61.87
N ALA A 362 31.27 21.59 -61.52
CA ALA A 362 32.63 21.89 -61.94
C ALA A 362 32.81 21.78 -63.46
N THR A 363 32.25 20.74 -64.09
CA THR A 363 32.36 20.52 -65.54
C THR A 363 31.65 21.64 -66.31
N ILE A 364 30.46 22.07 -65.85
CA ILE A 364 29.71 23.20 -66.41
C ILE A 364 30.50 24.50 -66.27
N TYR A 365 31.14 24.73 -65.12
CA TYR A 365 31.97 25.91 -64.92
C TYR A 365 33.15 25.97 -65.90
N TYR A 366 33.85 24.85 -66.11
CA TYR A 366 34.96 24.77 -67.07
C TYR A 366 34.50 24.93 -68.52
N THR A 367 33.34 24.39 -68.92
CA THR A 367 32.82 24.57 -70.28
C THR A 367 32.37 26.02 -70.53
N ILE A 368 31.72 26.67 -69.56
CA ILE A 368 31.37 28.10 -69.65
C ILE A 368 32.63 28.96 -69.75
N LEU A 369 33.66 28.71 -68.95
CA LEU A 369 34.95 29.41 -69.05
C LEU A 369 35.61 29.23 -70.42
N HIS A 370 35.54 28.02 -70.98
CA HIS A 370 36.06 27.74 -72.32
C HIS A 370 35.29 28.49 -73.41
N ILE A 371 33.95 28.57 -73.29
CA ILE A 371 33.10 29.35 -74.21
C ILE A 371 33.40 30.85 -74.10
N ILE A 372 33.51 31.40 -72.90
CA ILE A 372 33.84 32.82 -72.68
C ILE A 372 35.24 33.15 -73.25
N LYS A 373 36.20 32.24 -73.08
CA LYS A 373 37.55 32.40 -73.65
C LYS A 373 37.52 32.34 -75.19
N SER A 374 36.69 31.48 -75.75
CA SER A 374 36.44 31.39 -77.20
C SER A 374 35.79 32.67 -77.75
N GLU A 375 34.77 33.20 -77.07
CA GLU A 375 34.11 34.47 -77.47
C GLU A 375 35.02 35.70 -77.35
N ARG A 376 35.90 35.75 -76.33
CA ARG A 376 36.93 36.81 -76.27
C ARG A 376 37.87 36.74 -77.46
N ASN A 377 38.30 35.54 -77.85
CA ASN A 377 39.15 35.39 -79.03
C ASN A 377 38.41 35.82 -80.30
N TYR A 378 37.10 35.56 -80.43
CA TYR A 378 36.32 35.96 -81.60
C TYR A 378 36.08 37.49 -81.70
N LYS A 379 35.95 38.19 -80.55
CA LYS A 379 35.82 39.66 -80.53
C LYS A 379 37.11 40.41 -80.86
N ILE A 380 38.28 39.77 -80.76
CA ILE A 380 39.57 40.38 -81.12
C ILE A 380 39.78 40.40 -82.65
N TYR A 381 39.07 39.58 -83.42
CA TYR A 381 39.20 39.54 -84.89
C TYR A 381 38.12 40.33 -85.65
N LYS A 382 37.33 41.15 -84.94
CA LYS A 382 36.30 41.98 -85.56
C LYS A 382 36.40 43.44 -85.11
N PHE A 383 37.55 44.04 -85.34
CA PHE A 383 37.74 45.48 -85.54
C PHE A 383 38.97 45.72 -86.40
#